data_AF-A0A485MT22-F1
#
_entry.id   AF-A0A485MT22-F1
#
_cell.length_a   1.000
_cell.length_b   1.000
_cell.length_c   1.000
_cell.angle_alpha   90.00
_cell.angle_beta   90.00
_cell.angle_gamma   90.00
#
_symmetry.space_group_name_H-M   'P 1'
#
loop_
_entity.id
_entity.type
_entity.pdbx_description
1 polymer ?
#
loop_
_entity_poly.entity_id
_entity_poly.type
_entity_poly.pdbx_seq_one_letter_code
_entity_poly.pdbx_strand_id
1 'polypeptide(L)'
;MQAVKMESSLTRLYFAQIHGCQILETVYKHSCGGLPPVRSALEKILAVCHGVMYKQLSAWMLHGLLLDQHEEFFIKQGPSSGNVSAQPEEDEEDLGIGGLTGKQLRELQDLRLIEEENMLAPSLKQFSLRVEILPSYIPVRVAEKILFVGESVQMFENQNVNLTRKGSILKNQEDTFAAELHRLKQQPLFSLVDFEQVVDRIRSTVAEHLWKLMVEESDLLGQLKIIKDFYLLGRGELFQAFIDTAQHMLKTPPTAVTEHDVNVAFQQSAHKVLLDDDNLLPLLHLTIEYHGKDHKDAAQAREGPSRETSPREAPASGWAALGLSYKVQWPLHILFTPAVLEKYNVVFKYLLSVRRVQAELQHCWALQMQRKHLKSNQTDAVKWRLRNHMAFLVDNLQYYLQVDVLESQFSQLLHQINSTRDFESIRLAHDHFLSNLLAQSFILLKPVFHCLNEILDLCHSFCSLVSQNLGPLDERGAAQLSILVKGFSRQSSLLFKILSSVRNHQINSDLAQLLLRLDYNKYYTQAGGTLGSFGM
;
A
#
# COMPACT_ATOMS: atom_id res chain seq x y z
N MET A 1 -47.54 20.07 34.56
CA MET A 1 -47.15 20.12 33.14
C MET A 1 -45.64 19.96 32.92
N GLN A 2 -44.78 20.66 33.69
CA GLN A 2 -43.31 20.53 33.57
C GLN A 2 -42.77 19.15 34.04
N ALA A 3 -43.30 18.61 35.15
CA ALA A 3 -42.95 17.27 35.64
C ALA A 3 -43.28 16.17 34.64
N VAL A 4 -44.47 16.21 34.02
CA VAL A 4 -44.95 15.23 33.02
C VAL A 4 -44.04 15.19 31.77
N LYS A 5 -43.48 16.33 31.35
CA LYS A 5 -42.54 16.37 30.21
C LYS A 5 -41.20 15.72 30.57
N MET A 6 -40.67 15.97 31.77
CA MET A 6 -39.44 15.36 32.25
C MET A 6 -39.60 13.86 32.47
N GLU A 7 -40.74 13.45 33.03
CA GLU A 7 -41.14 12.06 33.16
C GLU A 7 -41.20 11.38 31.79
N SER A 8 -41.85 11.99 30.78
CA SER A 8 -41.90 11.41 29.42
C SER A 8 -40.52 11.21 28.76
N SER A 9 -39.56 12.10 29.02
CA SER A 9 -38.19 11.97 28.50
C SER A 9 -37.43 10.84 29.20
N LEU A 10 -37.58 10.71 30.52
CA LEU A 10 -36.99 9.63 31.32
C LEU A 10 -37.64 8.28 31.02
N THR A 11 -38.95 8.25 30.78
CA THR A 11 -39.68 7.05 30.37
C THR A 11 -39.21 6.58 28.99
N ARG A 12 -38.93 7.49 28.04
CA ARG A 12 -38.33 7.13 26.73
C ARG A 12 -36.92 6.58 26.86
N LEU A 13 -36.09 7.13 27.75
CA LEU A 13 -34.76 6.57 28.07
C LEU A 13 -34.89 5.13 28.59
N TYR A 14 -35.88 4.86 29.44
CA TYR A 14 -36.13 3.53 30.01
C TYR A 14 -36.65 2.52 28.97
N PHE A 15 -37.52 2.93 28.04
CA PHE A 15 -38.09 2.02 27.04
C PHE A 15 -37.17 1.75 25.84
N ALA A 16 -36.18 2.61 25.56
CA ALA A 16 -35.36 2.52 24.36
C ALA A 16 -34.03 1.75 24.52
N GLN A 17 -33.78 1.10 25.67
CA GLN A 17 -32.53 0.35 25.95
C GLN A 17 -31.25 1.11 25.56
N ILE A 18 -31.23 2.41 25.83
CA ILE A 18 -30.16 3.31 25.40
C ILE A 18 -28.90 3.03 26.23
N HIS A 19 -27.78 2.76 25.55
CA HIS A 19 -26.51 2.33 26.17
C HIS A 19 -25.38 3.34 25.95
N GLY A 20 -24.50 3.48 26.95
CA GLY A 20 -23.27 4.28 26.87
C GLY A 20 -23.46 5.73 26.38
N CYS A 21 -22.64 6.15 25.42
CA CYS A 21 -22.64 7.51 24.88
C CYS A 21 -23.97 7.92 24.17
N GLN A 22 -24.85 6.99 23.81
CA GLN A 22 -26.18 7.34 23.27
C GLN A 22 -27.09 8.02 24.31
N ILE A 23 -26.82 7.79 25.61
CA ILE A 23 -27.48 8.51 26.70
C ILE A 23 -27.18 10.01 26.59
N LEU A 24 -25.91 10.36 26.30
CA LEU A 24 -25.49 11.75 26.11
C LEU A 24 -26.24 12.41 24.94
N GLU A 25 -26.35 11.70 23.81
CA GLU A 25 -27.09 12.19 22.64
C GLU A 25 -28.56 12.44 22.97
N THR A 26 -29.19 11.50 23.67
CA THR A 26 -30.61 11.60 24.01
C THR A 26 -30.87 12.77 24.96
N VAL A 27 -30.07 12.90 26.02
CA VAL A 27 -30.20 14.01 26.98
C VAL A 27 -29.94 15.35 26.28
N TYR A 28 -28.96 15.42 25.38
CA TYR A 28 -28.66 16.61 24.58
C TYR A 28 -29.83 17.00 23.66
N LYS A 29 -30.38 16.08 22.88
CA LYS A 29 -31.54 16.37 21.99
C LYS A 29 -32.74 16.90 22.79
N HIS A 30 -32.98 16.37 23.98
CA HIS A 30 -34.09 16.81 24.83
C HIS A 30 -33.81 18.15 25.53
N SER A 31 -32.54 18.50 25.80
CA SER A 31 -32.20 19.81 26.37
C SER A 31 -32.43 20.95 25.36
N CYS A 32 -32.28 20.68 24.05
CA CYS A 32 -32.53 21.65 22.98
C CYS A 32 -34.00 22.09 22.82
N GLY A 33 -34.97 21.23 23.18
CA GLY A 33 -36.41 21.45 22.87
C GLY A 33 -37.31 21.81 24.07
N GLY A 34 -36.74 22.11 25.24
CA GLY A 34 -37.46 22.23 26.51
C GLY A 34 -37.89 23.64 26.93
N LEU A 35 -38.86 23.73 27.85
CA LEU A 35 -39.13 24.94 28.63
C LEU A 35 -37.89 25.28 29.48
N PRO A 36 -37.59 26.56 29.76
CA PRO A 36 -36.34 26.96 30.44
C PRO A 36 -35.99 26.18 31.73
N PRO A 37 -36.95 25.86 32.63
CA PRO A 37 -36.66 25.05 33.82
C PRO A 37 -36.29 23.60 33.50
N VAL A 38 -36.94 22.98 32.51
CA VAL A 38 -36.68 21.61 32.09
C VAL A 38 -35.34 21.52 31.36
N ARG A 39 -35.06 22.53 30.52
CA ARG A 39 -33.77 22.66 29.85
C ARG A 39 -32.63 22.77 30.86
N SER A 40 -32.75 23.64 31.87
CA SER A 40 -31.73 23.78 32.91
C SER A 40 -31.51 22.49 33.71
N ALA A 41 -32.58 21.72 33.99
CA ALA A 41 -32.45 20.42 34.65
C ALA A 41 -31.71 19.39 33.77
N LEU A 42 -32.05 19.32 32.49
CA LEU A 42 -31.39 18.41 31.54
C LEU A 42 -29.94 18.81 31.25
N GLU A 43 -29.62 20.10 31.20
CA GLU A 43 -28.23 20.60 31.09
C GLU A 43 -27.38 20.18 32.28
N LYS A 44 -27.92 20.21 33.51
CA LYS A 44 -27.23 19.71 34.71
C LYS A 44 -27.00 18.20 34.66
N ILE A 45 -27.99 17.42 34.22
CA ILE A 45 -27.83 15.97 34.02
C ILE A 45 -26.76 15.70 32.97
N LEU A 46 -26.81 16.42 31.85
CA LEU A 46 -25.84 16.30 30.77
C LEU A 46 -24.42 16.60 31.24
N ALA A 47 -24.22 17.65 32.05
CA ALA A 47 -22.91 17.99 32.61
C ALA A 47 -22.34 16.87 33.50
N VAL A 48 -23.17 16.20 34.31
CA VAL A 48 -22.76 15.05 35.12
C VAL A 48 -22.37 13.86 34.22
N CYS A 49 -23.15 13.58 33.18
CA CYS A 49 -22.84 12.52 32.21
C CYS A 49 -21.56 12.82 31.41
N HIS A 50 -21.33 14.07 30.98
CA HIS A 50 -20.07 14.50 30.38
C HIS A 50 -18.89 14.31 31.34
N GLY A 51 -19.11 14.38 32.65
CA GLY A 51 -18.09 14.08 33.65
C GLY A 51 -17.53 12.66 33.56
N VAL A 52 -18.31 11.68 33.07
CA VAL A 52 -17.86 10.31 32.78
C VAL A 52 -17.07 10.29 31.48
N MET A 53 -17.58 10.93 30.43
CA MET A 53 -16.90 11.05 29.14
C MET A 53 -15.52 11.69 29.28
N TYR A 54 -15.39 12.80 30.03
CA TYR A 54 -14.10 13.45 30.28
C TYR A 54 -13.13 12.57 31.07
N LYS A 55 -13.63 11.69 31.95
CA LYS A 55 -12.79 10.73 32.68
C LYS A 55 -12.24 9.66 31.74
N GLN A 56 -13.07 9.14 30.83
CA GLN A 56 -12.64 8.19 29.81
C GLN A 56 -11.65 8.84 28.84
N LEU A 57 -11.93 10.08 28.41
CA LEU A 57 -11.04 10.87 27.56
C LEU A 57 -9.68 11.14 28.21
N SER A 58 -9.65 11.53 29.49
CA SER A 58 -8.38 11.75 30.18
C SER A 58 -7.56 10.47 30.31
N ALA A 59 -8.20 9.34 30.62
CA ALA A 59 -7.51 8.05 30.71
C ALA A 59 -6.92 7.62 29.35
N TRP A 60 -7.70 7.79 28.28
CA TRP A 60 -7.28 7.45 26.93
C TRP A 60 -6.21 8.40 26.38
N MET A 61 -6.45 9.71 26.40
CA MET A 61 -5.57 10.69 25.75
C MET A 61 -4.29 10.98 26.54
N LEU A 62 -4.30 10.82 27.87
CA LEU A 62 -3.12 11.12 28.70
C LEU A 62 -2.32 9.89 29.07
N HIS A 63 -2.93 8.71 29.10
CA HIS A 63 -2.28 7.47 29.55
C HIS A 63 -2.44 6.29 28.59
N GLY A 64 -3.16 6.44 27.46
CA GLY A 64 -3.40 5.35 26.52
C GLY A 64 -4.25 4.21 27.08
N LEU A 65 -4.99 4.45 28.18
CA LEU A 65 -5.76 3.43 28.87
C LEU A 65 -7.24 3.48 28.44
N LEU A 66 -7.72 2.40 27.82
CA LEU A 66 -9.12 2.26 27.46
C LEU A 66 -9.92 1.66 28.63
N LEU A 67 -10.40 2.54 29.54
CA LEU A 67 -11.21 2.16 30.70
C LEU A 67 -12.69 2.01 30.31
N ASP A 68 -13.03 0.91 29.64
CA ASP A 68 -14.38 0.72 29.07
C ASP A 68 -14.91 -0.72 29.20
N GLN A 69 -15.13 -1.18 30.43
CA GLN A 69 -15.58 -2.56 30.73
C GLN A 69 -16.93 -2.92 30.09
N HIS A 70 -17.82 -1.93 29.91
CA HIS A 70 -19.18 -2.13 29.40
C HIS A 70 -19.34 -1.67 27.96
N GLU A 71 -18.25 -1.39 27.25
CA GLU A 71 -18.29 -0.96 25.87
C GLU A 71 -19.19 0.29 25.68
N GLU A 72 -19.00 1.33 26.47
CA GLU A 72 -19.79 2.56 26.50
C GLU A 72 -19.12 3.73 25.77
N PHE A 73 -17.81 3.64 25.50
CA PHE A 73 -17.00 4.71 24.91
C PHE A 73 -16.87 4.56 23.39
N PHE A 74 -16.89 5.67 22.64
CA PHE A 74 -16.86 5.62 21.16
C PHE A 74 -15.54 5.12 20.55
N ILE A 75 -14.54 4.77 21.36
CA ILE A 75 -13.32 4.07 20.93
C ILE A 75 -13.45 2.60 21.34
N LYS A 76 -13.18 1.67 20.42
CA LYS A 76 -13.08 0.23 20.72
C LYS A 76 -11.70 -0.30 20.39
N GLN A 77 -11.27 -1.31 21.12
CA GLN A 77 -10.14 -2.15 20.72
C GLN A 77 -10.61 -3.13 19.64
N GLY A 78 -9.91 -3.17 18.51
CA GLY A 78 -10.11 -4.18 17.47
C GLY A 78 -9.70 -5.57 17.96
N PRO A 79 -10.07 -6.65 17.23
CA PRO A 79 -9.60 -7.98 17.56
C PRO A 79 -8.07 -8.00 17.55
N SER A 80 -7.48 -8.27 18.73
CA SER A 80 -6.06 -8.60 18.85
C SER A 80 -5.74 -9.72 17.84
N SER A 81 -4.53 -9.79 17.30
CA SER A 81 -4.09 -10.78 16.29
C SER A 81 -4.13 -12.26 16.73
N GLY A 82 -5.03 -12.66 17.62
CA GLY A 82 -5.41 -14.04 17.92
C GLY A 82 -6.93 -14.18 17.95
N ASN A 83 -7.44 -15.08 17.11
CA ASN A 83 -8.83 -15.55 16.99
C ASN A 83 -9.81 -14.62 16.25
N VAL A 84 -9.84 -14.75 14.91
CA VAL A 84 -10.97 -14.33 14.09
C VAL A 84 -11.96 -15.50 13.97
N SER A 85 -13.13 -15.39 14.60
CA SER A 85 -14.32 -16.15 14.19
C SER A 85 -15.01 -15.36 13.07
N ALA A 86 -14.98 -15.90 11.86
CA ALA A 86 -15.65 -15.30 10.70
C ALA A 86 -17.17 -15.43 10.83
N GLN A 87 -17.90 -14.32 10.65
CA GLN A 87 -19.32 -14.38 10.25
C GLN A 87 -19.41 -14.47 8.71
N PRO A 88 -20.43 -15.15 8.16
CA PRO A 88 -20.57 -15.34 6.71
C PRO A 88 -21.30 -14.14 6.08
N GLU A 89 -20.73 -13.60 5.01
CA GLU A 89 -21.45 -12.75 4.06
C GLU A 89 -22.22 -13.65 3.06
N GLU A 90 -23.41 -13.20 2.69
CA GLU A 90 -24.38 -13.92 1.87
C GLU A 90 -23.97 -13.91 0.38
N ASP A 91 -24.02 -15.08 -0.25
CA ASP A 91 -23.68 -15.33 -1.65
C ASP A 91 -24.73 -14.73 -2.61
N GLU A 92 -24.32 -13.91 -3.58
CA GLU A 92 -25.12 -13.60 -4.77
C GLU A 92 -24.66 -14.45 -5.97
N GLU A 93 -25.61 -15.17 -6.57
CA GLU A 93 -25.42 -16.16 -7.64
C GLU A 93 -24.98 -15.55 -8.99
N ASP A 94 -23.97 -16.18 -9.58
CA ASP A 94 -23.46 -15.93 -10.94
C ASP A 94 -24.37 -16.58 -12.00
N LEU A 95 -24.82 -15.80 -12.99
CA LEU A 95 -25.47 -16.28 -14.20
C LEU A 95 -24.71 -15.79 -15.43
N GLY A 96 -23.90 -16.68 -16.00
CA GLY A 96 -23.15 -16.44 -17.23
C GLY A 96 -24.03 -16.24 -18.46
N ILE A 97 -23.53 -15.44 -19.43
CA ILE A 97 -23.41 -15.72 -20.87
C ILE A 97 -22.78 -14.51 -21.61
N GLY A 98 -21.72 -14.84 -22.38
CA GLY A 98 -21.00 -14.15 -23.47
C GLY A 98 -21.43 -12.80 -24.07
N GLY A 99 -20.42 -11.98 -24.34
CA GLY A 99 -20.38 -11.00 -25.45
C GLY A 99 -19.94 -9.60 -25.06
N LEU A 100 -18.68 -9.24 -25.35
CA LEU A 100 -18.12 -7.91 -25.08
C LEU A 100 -18.95 -6.78 -25.73
N THR A 101 -19.54 -5.91 -24.91
CA THR A 101 -20.13 -4.63 -25.32
C THR A 101 -19.72 -3.53 -24.36
N GLY A 102 -19.87 -2.26 -24.77
CA GLY A 102 -19.31 -1.06 -24.13
C GLY A 102 -19.62 -0.80 -22.64
N LYS A 103 -20.31 -1.70 -21.93
CA LYS A 103 -20.40 -1.74 -20.46
C LYS A 103 -19.06 -2.11 -19.79
N GLN A 104 -18.21 -2.92 -20.44
CA GLN A 104 -16.88 -3.26 -19.90
C GLN A 104 -15.92 -2.06 -19.79
N LEU A 105 -16.15 -0.99 -20.57
CA LEU A 105 -15.36 0.24 -20.43
C LEU A 105 -15.78 1.07 -19.20
N ARG A 106 -17.02 0.90 -18.74
CA ARG A 106 -17.58 1.57 -17.56
C ARG A 106 -17.31 0.76 -16.29
N GLU A 107 -17.35 -0.57 -16.37
CA GLU A 107 -16.83 -1.47 -15.34
C GLU A 107 -15.33 -1.30 -15.11
N LEU A 108 -14.53 -0.88 -16.10
CA LEU A 108 -13.12 -0.49 -15.89
C LEU A 108 -12.95 0.79 -15.04
N GLN A 109 -13.97 1.62 -14.90
CA GLN A 109 -13.98 2.76 -13.98
C GLN A 109 -14.44 2.34 -12.58
N ASP A 110 -15.41 1.42 -12.47
CA ASP A 110 -15.91 0.91 -11.19
C ASP A 110 -14.99 -0.17 -10.56
N LEU A 111 -14.24 -0.94 -11.36
CA LEU A 111 -13.18 -1.86 -10.91
C LEU A 111 -11.97 -1.14 -10.30
N ARG A 112 -11.81 0.17 -10.53
CA ARG A 112 -10.80 0.96 -9.79
C ARG A 112 -11.14 1.05 -8.31
N LEU A 113 -12.43 1.06 -7.97
CA LEU A 113 -12.89 1.22 -6.59
C LEU A 113 -12.95 -0.13 -5.85
N ILE A 114 -13.39 -1.19 -6.54
CA ILE A 114 -13.63 -2.51 -5.92
C ILE A 114 -12.30 -3.27 -5.65
N GLU A 115 -11.24 -3.03 -6.43
CA GLU A 115 -9.94 -3.68 -6.20
C GLU A 115 -8.88 -2.79 -5.55
N GLU A 116 -9.10 -1.47 -5.47
CA GLU A 116 -8.43 -0.68 -4.44
C GLU A 116 -8.68 -1.36 -3.08
N GLU A 117 -9.91 -1.76 -2.74
CA GLU A 117 -10.18 -2.50 -1.49
C GLU A 117 -9.47 -3.85 -1.37
N ASN A 118 -9.38 -4.66 -2.44
CA ASN A 118 -8.76 -6.00 -2.36
C ASN A 118 -7.21 -5.98 -2.33
N MET A 119 -6.56 -4.98 -2.92
CA MET A 119 -5.11 -4.76 -2.80
C MET A 119 -4.73 -3.97 -1.55
N LEU A 120 -5.72 -3.34 -0.89
CA LEU A 120 -5.61 -2.66 0.39
C LEU A 120 -6.14 -3.60 1.48
N ALA A 121 -5.40 -4.66 1.81
CA ALA A 121 -5.68 -5.39 3.05
C ALA A 121 -5.84 -4.36 4.19
N PRO A 122 -7.01 -4.28 4.86
CA PRO A 122 -7.21 -3.31 5.91
C PRO A 122 -6.12 -3.57 6.95
N SER A 123 -5.32 -2.56 7.28
CA SER A 123 -4.46 -2.68 8.44
C SER A 123 -5.37 -3.05 9.60
N LEU A 124 -5.06 -4.14 10.31
CA LEU A 124 -5.74 -4.51 11.54
C LEU A 124 -5.50 -3.38 12.53
N LYS A 125 -6.38 -2.37 12.51
CA LYS A 125 -6.31 -1.23 13.41
C LYS A 125 -6.58 -1.77 14.80
N GLN A 126 -5.59 -1.67 15.68
CA GLN A 126 -5.71 -2.10 17.06
C GLN A 126 -6.85 -1.36 17.79
N PHE A 127 -7.16 -0.13 17.37
CA PHE A 127 -8.29 0.63 17.85
C PHE A 127 -9.11 1.21 16.69
N SER A 128 -10.42 1.41 16.90
CA SER A 128 -11.31 1.97 15.89
C SER A 128 -12.47 2.75 16.51
N LEU A 129 -13.10 3.62 15.72
CA LEU A 129 -14.28 4.37 16.14
C LEU A 129 -15.55 3.52 16.06
N ARG A 130 -16.38 3.61 17.10
CA ARG A 130 -17.78 3.19 17.07
C ARG A 130 -18.67 4.39 16.78
N VAL A 131 -18.83 4.67 15.49
CA VAL A 131 -19.58 5.84 14.99
C VAL A 131 -21.05 5.81 15.47
N GLU A 132 -21.60 4.63 15.70
CA GLU A 132 -22.98 4.37 16.16
C GLU A 132 -23.29 4.88 17.59
N ILE A 133 -22.26 5.01 18.42
CA ILE A 133 -22.39 5.53 19.79
C ILE A 133 -21.74 6.90 19.96
N LEU A 134 -21.13 7.45 18.91
CA LEU A 134 -20.54 8.79 18.94
C LEU A 134 -21.66 9.83 19.05
N PRO A 135 -21.68 10.69 20.09
CA PRO A 135 -22.70 11.72 20.20
C PRO A 135 -22.67 12.67 18.99
N SER A 136 -23.81 12.86 18.33
CA SER A 136 -23.91 13.61 17.05
C SER A 136 -23.45 15.08 17.10
N TYR A 137 -23.39 15.68 18.30
CA TYR A 137 -22.84 17.03 18.50
C TYR A 137 -21.29 17.05 18.58
N ILE A 138 -20.63 15.89 18.59
CA ILE A 138 -19.18 15.72 18.45
C ILE A 138 -18.91 15.25 17.01
N PRO A 139 -18.29 16.08 16.16
CA PRO A 139 -17.97 15.69 14.80
C PRO A 139 -17.00 14.49 14.73
N VAL A 140 -17.18 13.60 13.75
CA VAL A 140 -16.28 12.45 13.51
C VAL A 140 -14.81 12.90 13.39
N ARG A 141 -14.56 14.03 12.70
CA ARG A 141 -13.22 14.63 12.58
C ARG A 141 -12.55 14.95 13.93
N VAL A 142 -13.30 15.19 15.01
CA VAL A 142 -12.75 15.41 16.36
C VAL A 142 -12.51 14.06 17.06
N ALA A 143 -13.40 13.09 16.85
CA ALA A 143 -13.22 11.73 17.36
C ALA A 143 -11.98 11.04 16.78
N GLU A 144 -11.67 11.25 15.50
CA GLU A 144 -10.44 10.77 14.85
C GLU A 144 -9.18 11.34 15.52
N LYS A 145 -9.18 12.63 15.91
CA LYS A 145 -8.07 13.25 16.64
C LYS A 145 -7.87 12.59 18.01
N ILE A 146 -8.97 12.27 18.70
CA ILE A 146 -8.95 11.60 20.01
C ILE A 146 -8.42 10.16 19.88
N LEU A 147 -8.85 9.44 18.83
CA LEU A 147 -8.33 8.11 18.51
C LEU A 147 -6.82 8.17 18.29
N PHE A 148 -6.35 9.04 17.39
CA PHE A 148 -4.93 9.21 17.08
C PHE A 148 -4.08 9.52 18.32
N VAL A 149 -4.52 10.45 19.16
CA VAL A 149 -3.79 10.83 20.39
C VAL A 149 -3.61 9.63 21.30
N GLY A 150 -4.70 8.92 21.61
CA GLY A 150 -4.61 7.81 22.54
C GLY A 150 -3.91 6.59 21.96
N GLU A 151 -4.04 6.30 20.65
CA GLU A 151 -3.23 5.27 19.97
C GLU A 151 -1.74 5.58 20.10
N SER A 152 -1.37 6.83 19.89
CA SER A 152 0.02 7.30 20.00
C SER A 152 0.55 7.17 21.43
N VAL A 153 -0.23 7.58 22.44
CA VAL A 153 0.18 7.49 23.85
C VAL A 153 0.28 6.03 24.30
N GLN A 154 -0.74 5.24 24.00
CA GLN A 154 -0.78 3.81 24.30
C GLN A 154 0.46 3.09 23.75
N MET A 155 0.81 3.38 22.50
CA MET A 155 1.93 2.73 21.84
C MET A 155 3.27 3.08 22.50
N PHE A 156 3.44 4.32 22.96
CA PHE A 156 4.63 4.75 23.69
C PHE A 156 4.73 4.09 25.05
N GLU A 157 3.63 4.05 25.80
CA GLU A 157 3.58 3.45 27.13
C GLU A 157 3.92 1.96 27.10
N ASN A 158 3.38 1.21 26.15
CA ASN A 158 3.69 -0.22 25.98
C ASN A 158 5.19 -0.51 25.75
N GLN A 159 5.95 0.45 25.20
CA GLN A 159 7.36 0.26 24.87
C GLN A 159 8.31 0.89 25.89
N ASN A 160 7.88 1.94 26.60
CA ASN A 160 8.62 2.46 27.77
C ASN A 160 8.76 1.42 28.90
N VAL A 161 7.86 0.44 28.99
CA VAL A 161 8.04 -0.71 29.91
C VAL A 161 9.27 -1.56 29.53
N ASN A 162 9.63 -1.60 28.25
CA ASN A 162 10.75 -2.39 27.71
C ASN A 162 12.03 -1.58 27.47
N LEU A 163 11.95 -0.25 27.38
CA LEU A 163 13.07 0.65 27.09
C LEU A 163 13.27 1.64 28.24
N THR A 164 14.51 1.78 28.72
CA THR A 164 14.96 2.74 29.75
C THR A 164 14.91 4.21 29.28
N ARG A 165 13.93 4.61 28.46
CA ARG A 165 13.73 6.00 28.04
C ARG A 165 12.85 6.73 29.05
N LYS A 166 13.41 7.75 29.70
CA LYS A 166 12.68 8.66 30.57
C LYS A 166 12.01 9.74 29.72
N GLY A 167 10.71 9.63 29.48
CA GLY A 167 9.94 10.70 28.84
C GLY A 167 8.54 10.24 28.44
N SER A 168 7.56 11.12 28.66
CA SER A 168 6.19 10.98 28.14
C SER A 168 6.09 11.63 26.76
N ILE A 169 5.28 11.04 25.87
CA ILE A 169 4.98 11.61 24.55
C ILE A 169 4.40 13.03 24.65
N LEU A 170 3.82 13.36 25.82
CA LEU A 170 3.18 14.64 26.13
C LEU A 170 4.18 15.71 26.63
N LYS A 171 5.49 15.49 26.52
CA LYS A 171 6.54 16.45 26.93
C LYS A 171 6.41 16.93 28.39
N ASN A 172 5.97 16.06 29.30
CA ASN A 172 5.67 16.38 30.70
C ASN A 172 4.58 17.47 30.88
N GLN A 173 3.73 17.70 29.86
CA GLN A 173 2.55 18.58 29.95
C GLN A 173 1.29 17.85 30.41
N GLU A 174 1.41 16.62 30.90
CA GLU A 174 0.30 15.79 31.39
C GLU A 174 -0.57 16.54 32.40
N ASP A 175 0.06 17.16 33.40
CA ASP A 175 -0.64 17.95 34.42
C ASP A 175 -1.39 19.14 33.82
N THR A 176 -0.82 19.78 32.80
CA THR A 176 -1.45 20.91 32.11
C THR A 176 -2.68 20.45 31.33
N PHE A 177 -2.59 19.33 30.62
CA PHE A 177 -3.72 18.77 29.88
C PHE A 177 -4.79 18.18 30.80
N ALA A 178 -4.39 17.55 31.90
CA ALA A 178 -5.31 17.10 32.95
C ALA A 178 -6.09 18.30 33.54
N ALA A 179 -5.41 19.43 33.79
CA ALA A 179 -6.05 20.65 34.26
C ALA A 179 -7.03 21.25 33.23
N GLU A 180 -6.70 21.24 31.94
CA GLU A 180 -7.61 21.72 30.87
C GLU A 180 -8.84 20.82 30.71
N LEU A 181 -8.66 19.50 30.69
CA LEU A 181 -9.79 18.55 30.65
C LEU A 181 -10.66 18.65 31.91
N HIS A 182 -10.04 18.86 33.07
CA HIS A 182 -10.76 19.12 34.32
C HIS A 182 -11.53 20.46 34.23
N ARG A 183 -10.93 21.52 33.68
CA ARG A 183 -11.59 22.81 33.48
C ARG A 183 -12.83 22.69 32.58
N LEU A 184 -12.74 21.91 31.49
CA LEU A 184 -13.88 21.62 30.62
C LEU A 184 -14.98 20.83 31.34
N LYS A 185 -14.59 19.85 32.16
CA LYS A 185 -15.52 19.07 32.98
C LYS A 185 -16.31 19.94 33.98
N GLN A 186 -15.75 21.04 34.47
CA GLN A 186 -16.43 21.95 35.41
C GLN A 186 -17.40 22.93 34.75
N GLN A 187 -17.44 23.00 33.41
CA GLN A 187 -18.35 23.91 32.72
C GLN A 187 -19.81 23.41 32.81
N PRO A 188 -20.78 24.28 33.10
CA PRO A 188 -22.19 23.89 33.20
C PRO A 188 -22.82 23.59 31.83
N LEU A 189 -22.21 24.09 30.74
CA LEU A 189 -22.68 23.91 29.37
C LEU A 189 -21.54 23.39 28.50
N PHE A 190 -21.86 22.45 27.61
CA PHE A 190 -20.90 21.90 26.66
C PHE A 190 -20.68 22.88 25.49
N SER A 191 -19.42 23.28 25.31
CA SER A 191 -18.96 24.11 24.20
C SER A 191 -18.08 23.27 23.28
N LEU A 192 -18.57 23.01 22.06
CA LEU A 192 -17.80 22.25 21.07
C LEU A 192 -16.49 22.97 20.69
N VAL A 193 -16.51 24.30 20.64
CA VAL A 193 -15.33 25.11 20.27
C VAL A 193 -14.24 24.97 21.34
N ASP A 194 -14.57 25.10 22.62
CA ASP A 194 -13.60 24.96 23.70
C ASP A 194 -13.10 23.52 23.83
N PHE A 195 -14.00 22.55 23.66
CA PHE A 195 -13.65 21.13 23.64
C PHE A 195 -12.64 20.82 22.52
N GLU A 196 -12.95 21.26 21.30
CA GLU A 196 -12.10 21.02 20.15
C GLU A 196 -10.74 21.71 20.27
N GLN A 197 -10.68 22.94 20.80
CA GLN A 197 -9.40 23.63 21.05
C GLN A 197 -8.47 22.85 21.98
N VAL A 198 -9.01 22.25 23.06
CA VAL A 198 -8.21 21.43 23.97
C VAL A 198 -7.74 20.14 23.29
N VAL A 199 -8.61 19.47 22.53
CA VAL A 199 -8.25 18.28 21.75
C VAL A 199 -7.15 18.61 20.72
N ASP A 200 -7.28 19.72 20.00
CA ASP A 200 -6.29 20.16 19.01
C ASP A 200 -4.94 20.49 19.62
N ARG A 201 -4.93 21.08 20.83
CA ARG A 201 -3.70 21.38 21.56
C ARG A 201 -2.99 20.10 21.99
N ILE A 202 -3.72 19.12 22.54
CA ILE A 202 -3.13 17.82 22.92
C ILE A 202 -2.59 17.10 21.68
N ARG A 203 -3.41 17.02 20.61
CA ARG A 203 -3.04 16.41 19.33
C ARG A 203 -1.78 17.02 18.73
N SER A 204 -1.68 18.34 18.69
CA SER A 204 -0.53 19.03 18.12
C SER A 204 0.75 18.78 18.91
N THR A 205 0.68 18.73 20.24
CA THR A 205 1.83 18.38 21.09
C THR A 205 2.32 16.95 20.85
N VAL A 206 1.40 15.98 20.77
CA VAL A 206 1.70 14.57 20.48
C VAL A 206 2.30 14.43 19.08
N ALA A 207 1.68 15.03 18.07
CA ALA A 207 2.13 14.96 16.68
C ALA A 207 3.52 15.57 16.48
N GLU A 208 3.83 16.70 17.13
CA GLU A 208 5.15 17.33 17.07
C GLU A 208 6.22 16.47 17.74
N HIS A 209 5.90 15.80 18.84
CA HIS A 209 6.87 14.94 19.53
C HIS A 209 7.10 13.62 18.79
N LEU A 210 6.05 13.01 18.22
CA LEU A 210 6.17 11.89 17.28
C LEU A 210 7.08 12.23 16.10
N TRP A 211 6.89 13.42 15.52
CA TRP A 211 7.74 13.91 14.44
C TRP A 211 9.21 13.96 14.88
N LYS A 212 9.52 14.50 16.07
CA LYS A 212 10.90 14.58 16.58
C LYS A 212 11.49 13.18 16.79
N LEU A 213 10.73 12.30 17.43
CA LEU A 213 11.17 10.93 17.65
C LEU A 213 11.50 10.24 16.31
N MET A 214 10.65 10.35 15.31
CA MET A 214 10.83 9.65 14.05
C MET A 214 11.92 10.26 13.17
N VAL A 215 11.91 11.59 13.01
CA VAL A 215 12.81 12.30 12.09
C VAL A 215 14.17 12.54 12.72
N GLU A 216 14.22 13.02 13.98
CA GLU A 216 15.47 13.42 14.64
C GLU A 216 16.13 12.24 15.37
N GLU A 217 15.37 11.39 16.06
CA GLU A 217 15.94 10.31 16.90
C GLU A 217 16.04 8.94 16.22
N SER A 218 15.21 8.67 15.21
CA SER A 218 15.07 7.34 14.59
C SER A 218 15.49 7.30 13.12
N ASP A 219 16.05 8.39 12.60
CA ASP A 219 16.55 8.53 11.22
C ASP A 219 15.54 8.06 10.15
N LEU A 220 14.30 8.58 10.21
CA LEU A 220 13.27 8.28 9.22
C LEU A 220 13.75 8.51 7.77
N LEU A 221 14.54 9.56 7.54
CA LEU A 221 15.05 9.89 6.20
C LEU A 221 16.04 8.82 5.70
N GLY A 222 16.92 8.31 6.56
CA GLY A 222 17.79 7.19 6.24
C GLY A 222 17.01 5.92 5.93
N GLN A 223 15.97 5.61 6.71
CA GLN A 223 15.15 4.42 6.45
C GLN A 223 14.30 4.55 5.19
N LEU A 224 13.77 5.73 4.87
CA LEU A 224 13.10 5.98 3.58
C LEU A 224 14.07 5.79 2.40
N LYS A 225 15.33 6.20 2.56
CA LYS A 225 16.36 5.95 1.56
C LYS A 225 16.64 4.45 1.40
N ILE A 226 16.68 3.68 2.48
CA ILE A 226 16.78 2.22 2.42
C ILE A 226 15.57 1.63 1.67
N ILE A 227 14.35 2.01 2.02
CA ILE A 227 13.14 1.56 1.31
C ILE A 227 13.24 1.87 -0.19
N LYS A 228 13.71 3.07 -0.57
CA LYS A 228 13.96 3.42 -1.97
C LYS A 228 15.05 2.56 -2.61
N ASP A 229 16.18 2.37 -1.94
CA ASP A 229 17.33 1.64 -2.47
C ASP A 229 16.97 0.18 -2.79
N PHE A 230 16.11 -0.44 -1.98
CA PHE A 230 15.75 -1.86 -2.10
C PHE A 230 14.40 -2.12 -2.77
N TYR A 231 13.29 -1.56 -2.28
CA TYR A 231 11.97 -1.80 -2.91
C TYR A 231 11.84 -1.07 -4.25
N LEU A 232 12.41 0.12 -4.39
CA LEU A 232 12.33 0.91 -5.62
C LEU A 232 13.56 0.73 -6.53
N LEU A 233 14.39 -0.28 -6.24
CA LEU A 233 15.61 -0.63 -6.99
C LEU A 233 16.58 0.56 -7.18
N GLY A 234 16.71 1.44 -6.19
CA GLY A 234 17.65 2.56 -6.24
C GLY A 234 19.12 2.12 -6.40
N ARG A 235 19.47 0.92 -5.92
CA ARG A 235 20.79 0.28 -6.11
C ARG A 235 20.79 -0.62 -7.34
N GLY A 236 20.78 -0.02 -8.52
CA GLY A 236 20.66 -0.74 -9.79
C GLY A 236 21.80 -1.74 -10.03
N GLU A 237 23.01 -1.44 -9.57
CA GLU A 237 24.21 -2.30 -9.64
C GLU A 237 24.07 -3.56 -8.78
N LEU A 238 23.52 -3.42 -7.57
CA LEU A 238 23.26 -4.54 -6.66
C LEU A 238 22.26 -5.52 -7.29
N PHE A 239 21.12 -5.00 -7.74
CA PHE A 239 20.08 -5.84 -8.32
C PHE A 239 20.50 -6.42 -9.67
N GLN A 240 21.34 -5.74 -10.45
CA GLN A 240 21.95 -6.34 -11.63
C GLN A 240 22.82 -7.55 -11.27
N ALA A 241 23.73 -7.40 -10.30
CA ALA A 241 24.57 -8.52 -9.84
C ALA A 241 23.76 -9.67 -9.25
N PHE A 242 22.68 -9.35 -8.51
CA PHE A 242 21.75 -10.33 -7.97
C PHE A 242 21.00 -11.07 -9.07
N ILE A 243 20.43 -10.37 -10.06
CA ILE A 243 19.74 -11.01 -11.20
C ILE A 243 20.68 -11.98 -11.90
N ASP A 244 21.91 -11.56 -12.19
CA ASP A 244 22.90 -12.40 -12.88
C ASP A 244 23.23 -13.67 -12.09
N THR A 245 23.29 -13.57 -10.75
CA THR A 245 23.61 -14.70 -9.86
C THR A 245 22.41 -15.62 -9.66
N ALA A 246 21.20 -15.07 -9.44
CA ALA A 246 19.99 -15.81 -9.09
C ALA A 246 19.22 -16.37 -10.29
N GLN A 247 19.54 -15.97 -11.52
CA GLN A 247 18.81 -16.37 -12.74
C GLN A 247 18.68 -17.88 -12.92
N HIS A 248 19.70 -18.67 -12.57
CA HIS A 248 19.67 -20.11 -12.77
C HIS A 248 18.79 -20.84 -11.74
N MET A 249 18.63 -20.29 -10.53
CA MET A 249 17.84 -20.90 -9.44
C MET A 249 16.38 -20.44 -9.43
N LEU A 250 16.08 -19.22 -9.91
CA LEU A 250 14.74 -18.65 -9.92
C LEU A 250 13.94 -18.91 -11.21
N LYS A 251 14.59 -19.44 -12.26
CA LYS A 251 13.91 -19.87 -13.49
C LYS A 251 13.01 -21.10 -13.28
N THR A 252 13.37 -21.98 -12.36
CA THR A 252 12.60 -23.18 -12.03
C THR A 252 11.52 -22.87 -10.98
N PRO A 253 10.46 -23.68 -10.88
CA PRO A 253 9.50 -23.57 -9.78
C PRO A 253 10.20 -23.62 -8.41
N PRO A 254 9.75 -22.83 -7.43
CA PRO A 254 10.40 -22.75 -6.13
C PRO A 254 10.31 -24.07 -5.35
N THR A 255 11.35 -24.36 -4.57
CA THR A 255 11.43 -25.50 -3.65
C THR A 255 11.62 -24.99 -2.22
N ALA A 256 11.55 -25.88 -1.22
CA ALA A 256 11.71 -25.51 0.19
C ALA A 256 13.08 -24.86 0.53
N VAL A 257 14.11 -25.07 -0.28
CA VAL A 257 15.46 -24.50 -0.08
C VAL A 257 15.67 -23.20 -0.86
N THR A 258 14.82 -22.90 -1.84
CA THR A 258 14.99 -21.77 -2.76
C THR A 258 15.07 -20.44 -2.02
N GLU A 259 14.29 -20.24 -0.96
CA GLU A 259 14.34 -19.01 -0.15
C GLU A 259 15.73 -18.79 0.47
N HIS A 260 16.32 -19.84 1.04
CA HIS A 260 17.65 -19.76 1.64
C HIS A 260 18.72 -19.46 0.58
N ASP A 261 18.73 -20.21 -0.52
CA ASP A 261 19.72 -20.08 -1.60
C ASP A 261 19.69 -18.68 -2.23
N VAL A 262 18.48 -18.12 -2.40
CA VAL A 262 18.27 -16.77 -2.95
C VAL A 262 18.81 -15.70 -2.01
N ASN A 263 18.61 -15.82 -0.70
CA ASN A 263 19.17 -14.89 0.27
C ASN A 263 20.70 -14.95 0.31
N VAL A 264 21.29 -16.15 0.20
CA VAL A 264 22.76 -16.31 0.07
C VAL A 264 23.27 -15.64 -1.21
N ALA A 265 22.58 -15.83 -2.34
CA ALA A 265 22.93 -15.19 -3.61
C ALA A 265 22.83 -13.65 -3.52
N PHE A 266 21.84 -13.14 -2.78
CA PHE A 266 21.67 -11.70 -2.54
C PHE A 266 22.82 -11.13 -1.69
N GLN A 267 23.21 -11.79 -0.61
CA GLN A 267 24.36 -11.41 0.21
C GLN A 267 25.67 -11.44 -0.58
N GLN A 268 25.90 -12.48 -1.39
CA GLN A 268 27.07 -12.55 -2.28
C GLN A 268 27.09 -11.40 -3.29
N SER A 269 25.93 -11.03 -3.81
CA SER A 269 25.79 -9.91 -4.75
C SER A 269 26.09 -8.58 -4.06
N ALA A 270 25.64 -8.40 -2.82
CA ALA A 270 25.97 -7.23 -1.99
C ALA A 270 27.47 -7.11 -1.72
N HIS A 271 28.14 -8.21 -1.38
CA HIS A 271 29.60 -8.21 -1.22
C HIS A 271 30.34 -7.91 -2.53
N LYS A 272 29.84 -8.41 -3.67
CA LYS A 272 30.44 -8.17 -4.99
C LYS A 272 30.42 -6.69 -5.39
N VAL A 273 29.40 -5.94 -4.97
CA VAL A 273 29.28 -4.50 -5.23
C VAL A 273 29.87 -3.63 -4.13
N LEU A 274 30.57 -4.23 -3.16
CA LEU A 274 31.20 -3.53 -2.02
C LEU A 274 30.18 -2.71 -1.22
N LEU A 275 29.05 -3.32 -0.87
CA LEU A 275 28.08 -2.69 0.02
C LEU A 275 28.64 -2.70 1.46
N ASP A 276 29.18 -1.57 1.89
CA ASP A 276 29.94 -1.40 3.15
C ASP A 276 29.09 -1.41 4.45
N ASP A 277 27.81 -1.77 4.39
CA ASP A 277 26.89 -1.71 5.55
C ASP A 277 26.44 -3.10 6.01
N ASP A 278 27.30 -3.75 6.81
CA ASP A 278 27.05 -5.07 7.39
C ASP A 278 25.81 -5.11 8.31
N ASN A 279 25.36 -3.96 8.83
CA ASN A 279 24.20 -3.88 9.71
C ASN A 279 22.87 -3.81 8.94
N LEU A 280 22.92 -3.47 7.65
CA LEU A 280 21.74 -3.29 6.80
C LEU A 280 21.18 -4.62 6.27
N LEU A 281 22.07 -5.52 5.83
CA LEU A 281 21.68 -6.79 5.22
C LEU A 281 20.80 -7.67 6.13
N PRO A 282 21.03 -7.78 7.45
CA PRO A 282 20.17 -8.56 8.34
C PRO A 282 18.73 -8.01 8.48
N LEU A 283 18.50 -6.75 8.12
CA LEU A 283 17.16 -6.13 8.14
C LEU A 283 16.34 -6.46 6.89
N LEU A 284 16.99 -6.98 5.84
CA LEU A 284 16.39 -7.28 4.55
C LEU A 284 16.37 -8.79 4.33
N HIS A 285 15.22 -9.31 3.94
CA HIS A 285 15.04 -10.74 3.70
C HIS A 285 14.21 -10.94 2.44
N LEU A 286 14.74 -11.69 1.48
CA LEU A 286 13.99 -12.08 0.29
C LEU A 286 13.07 -13.25 0.64
N THR A 287 11.78 -13.11 0.35
CA THR A 287 10.77 -14.13 0.63
C THR A 287 10.42 -14.91 -0.63
N ILE A 288 10.04 -16.18 -0.49
CA ILE A 288 9.54 -17.01 -1.59
C ILE A 288 8.17 -17.58 -1.20
N GLU A 289 7.15 -17.26 -1.98
CA GLU A 289 5.83 -17.89 -1.83
C GLU A 289 5.90 -19.37 -2.28
N TYR A 290 5.82 -20.29 -1.33
CA TYR A 290 5.90 -21.74 -1.55
C TYR A 290 4.73 -22.47 -0.88
N HIS A 291 3.84 -23.07 -1.70
CA HIS A 291 2.63 -23.77 -1.25
C HIS A 291 2.86 -25.15 -0.59
N GLY A 292 4.11 -25.60 -0.43
CA GLY A 292 4.37 -26.87 0.26
C GLY A 292 4.34 -26.77 1.80
N LYS A 293 4.03 -25.60 2.37
CA LYS A 293 3.99 -25.37 3.82
C LYS A 293 2.66 -25.74 4.49
N ASP A 294 1.57 -25.90 3.73
CA ASP A 294 0.22 -26.09 4.28
C ASP A 294 -0.13 -27.53 4.73
N HIS A 295 0.77 -28.51 4.54
CA HIS A 295 0.48 -29.91 4.87
C HIS A 295 1.01 -30.43 6.21
N LYS A 296 1.78 -29.65 6.99
CA LYS A 296 2.32 -30.13 8.28
C LYS A 296 1.61 -29.56 9.52
N ASP A 297 1.01 -28.37 9.44
CA ASP A 297 0.34 -27.76 10.59
C ASP A 297 -1.17 -28.05 10.65
N ALA A 298 -1.74 -28.68 9.61
CA ALA A 298 -3.15 -29.11 9.57
C ALA A 298 -3.41 -30.51 10.15
N ALA A 299 -2.37 -31.26 10.54
CA ALA A 299 -2.52 -32.65 10.98
C ALA A 299 -2.85 -32.83 12.48
N GLN A 300 -3.05 -31.75 13.25
CA GLN A 300 -3.35 -31.85 14.70
C GLN A 300 -4.54 -31.02 15.21
N ALA A 301 -5.41 -30.48 14.34
CA ALA A 301 -6.62 -29.81 14.80
C ALA A 301 -7.85 -30.14 13.96
N ARG A 302 -8.59 -31.14 14.44
CA ARG A 302 -10.06 -31.33 14.42
C ARG A 302 -10.81 -31.40 13.07
N GLU A 303 -11.54 -32.50 12.96
CA GLU A 303 -12.67 -32.76 12.06
C GLU A 303 -13.64 -31.57 11.97
N GLY A 304 -13.75 -30.98 10.78
CA GLY A 304 -14.74 -29.98 10.37
C GLY A 304 -14.78 -29.93 8.84
N PRO A 305 -15.93 -29.64 8.21
CA PRO A 305 -16.11 -29.85 6.78
C PRO A 305 -15.28 -28.85 5.98
N SER A 306 -14.52 -29.39 5.04
CA SER A 306 -13.56 -28.70 4.17
C SER A 306 -14.24 -27.58 3.37
N ARG A 307 -13.88 -26.32 3.66
CA ARG A 307 -14.13 -25.19 2.76
C ARG A 307 -13.16 -25.32 1.59
N GLU A 308 -13.68 -25.65 0.41
CA GLU A 308 -12.95 -25.61 -0.86
C GLU A 308 -12.61 -24.15 -1.21
N THR A 309 -11.50 -23.63 -0.67
CA THR A 309 -10.88 -22.44 -1.23
C THR A 309 -10.24 -22.83 -2.55
N SER A 310 -10.71 -22.23 -3.64
CA SER A 310 -10.17 -22.37 -5.00
C SER A 310 -8.63 -22.45 -5.00
N PRO A 311 -8.01 -23.40 -5.71
CA PRO A 311 -6.57 -23.58 -5.67
C PRO A 311 -5.87 -22.35 -6.24
N ARG A 312 -5.21 -21.55 -5.39
CA ARG A 312 -4.22 -20.57 -5.86
C ARG A 312 -3.17 -21.35 -6.65
N GLU A 313 -3.09 -21.09 -7.95
CA GLU A 313 -2.13 -21.73 -8.84
C GLU A 313 -0.72 -21.52 -8.31
N ALA A 314 0.04 -22.60 -8.15
CA ALA A 314 1.41 -22.51 -7.70
C ALA A 314 2.22 -21.59 -8.63
N PRO A 315 3.05 -20.68 -8.10
CA PRO A 315 3.76 -19.73 -8.94
C PRO A 315 4.61 -20.46 -9.97
N ALA A 316 4.41 -20.12 -11.25
CA ALA A 316 5.00 -20.82 -12.39
C ALA A 316 6.53 -20.77 -12.43
N SER A 317 7.16 -19.84 -11.69
CA SER A 317 8.61 -19.71 -11.56
C SER A 317 8.98 -19.09 -10.21
N GLY A 318 10.22 -19.34 -9.75
CA GLY A 318 10.76 -18.68 -8.56
C GLY A 318 10.75 -17.15 -8.66
N TRP A 319 10.90 -16.58 -9.86
CA TRP A 319 10.81 -15.14 -10.08
C TRP A 319 9.43 -14.56 -9.75
N ALA A 320 8.35 -15.28 -10.06
CA ALA A 320 6.99 -14.84 -9.73
C ALA A 320 6.71 -14.95 -8.22
N ALA A 321 7.38 -15.88 -7.54
CA ALA A 321 7.24 -16.13 -6.11
C ALA A 321 8.11 -15.21 -5.22
N LEU A 322 9.06 -14.47 -5.81
CA LEU A 322 10.03 -13.65 -5.09
C LEU A 322 9.38 -12.38 -4.53
N GLY A 323 9.54 -12.14 -3.24
CA GLY A 323 9.22 -10.89 -2.55
C GLY A 323 10.40 -10.35 -1.75
N LEU A 324 10.23 -9.15 -1.23
CA LEU A 324 11.15 -8.52 -0.30
C LEU A 324 10.43 -8.22 1.01
N SER A 325 11.07 -8.54 2.12
CA SER A 325 10.64 -8.22 3.47
C SER A 325 11.68 -7.33 4.15
N TYR A 326 11.21 -6.29 4.82
CA TYR A 326 12.05 -5.35 5.56
C TYR A 326 11.63 -5.32 7.03
N LYS A 327 12.57 -5.60 7.92
CA LYS A 327 12.34 -5.67 9.37
C LYS A 327 12.42 -4.28 10.00
N VAL A 328 11.28 -3.59 9.98
CA VAL A 328 11.14 -2.26 10.57
C VAL A 328 11.36 -2.31 12.08
N GLN A 329 12.18 -1.39 12.61
CA GLN A 329 12.38 -1.23 14.05
C GLN A 329 11.42 -0.18 14.64
N TRP A 330 11.18 -0.25 15.94
CA TRP A 330 10.48 0.84 16.63
C TRP A 330 11.29 2.14 16.49
N PRO A 331 10.61 3.29 16.27
CA PRO A 331 9.16 3.54 16.19
C PRO A 331 8.58 3.52 14.78
N LEU A 332 9.35 3.15 13.77
CA LEU A 332 9.00 3.43 12.38
C LEU A 332 7.89 2.54 11.80
N HIS A 333 7.53 1.43 12.48
CA HIS A 333 6.42 0.55 12.09
C HIS A 333 5.04 1.23 12.17
N ILE A 334 4.94 2.41 12.83
CA ILE A 334 3.73 3.26 12.77
C ILE A 334 3.48 3.73 11.33
N LEU A 335 4.56 4.07 10.62
CA LEU A 335 4.51 4.53 9.23
C LEU A 335 4.62 3.34 8.28
N PHE A 336 5.61 2.47 8.49
CA PHE A 336 5.83 1.27 7.68
C PHE A 336 5.03 0.09 8.25
N THR A 337 3.72 0.21 8.16
CA THR A 337 2.81 -0.88 8.52
C THR A 337 2.97 -2.07 7.55
N PRO A 338 2.55 -3.30 7.94
CA PRO A 338 2.59 -4.44 7.03
C PRO A 338 1.86 -4.19 5.70
N ALA A 339 0.71 -3.51 5.73
CA ALA A 339 -0.04 -3.15 4.54
C ALA A 339 0.73 -2.17 3.64
N VAL A 340 1.48 -1.23 4.23
CA VAL A 340 2.35 -0.31 3.49
C VAL A 340 3.52 -1.05 2.84
N LEU A 341 4.15 -1.98 3.55
CA LEU A 341 5.26 -2.77 3.00
C LEU A 341 4.80 -3.70 1.86
N GLU A 342 3.58 -4.23 1.92
CA GLU A 342 3.04 -5.04 0.84
C GLU A 342 2.85 -4.22 -0.45
N LYS A 343 2.37 -2.98 -0.34
CA LYS A 343 2.30 -2.06 -1.50
C LYS A 343 3.68 -1.81 -2.10
N TYR A 344 4.71 -1.61 -1.28
CA TYR A 344 6.09 -1.49 -1.77
C TYR A 344 6.56 -2.79 -2.45
N ASN A 345 6.21 -3.95 -1.90
CA ASN A 345 6.54 -5.25 -2.46
C ASN A 345 5.91 -5.47 -3.85
N VAL A 346 4.67 -5.02 -4.06
CA VAL A 346 4.02 -5.03 -5.38
C VAL A 346 4.80 -4.19 -6.40
N VAL A 347 5.20 -2.96 -6.02
CA VAL A 347 6.03 -2.10 -6.88
C VAL A 347 7.40 -2.74 -7.15
N PHE A 348 8.02 -3.32 -6.13
CA PHE A 348 9.30 -4.02 -6.22
C PHE A 348 9.26 -5.17 -7.23
N LYS A 349 8.29 -6.08 -7.12
CA LYS A 349 8.11 -7.22 -8.04
C LYS A 349 8.00 -6.74 -9.48
N TYR A 350 7.24 -5.66 -9.72
CA TYR A 350 7.07 -5.08 -11.05
C TYR A 350 8.35 -4.45 -11.60
N LEU A 351 9.02 -3.60 -10.82
CA LEU A 351 10.29 -2.97 -11.23
C LEU A 351 11.37 -4.03 -11.51
N LEU A 352 11.43 -5.08 -10.70
CA LEU A 352 12.39 -6.17 -10.87
C LEU A 352 12.12 -6.96 -12.15
N SER A 353 10.85 -7.18 -12.50
CA SER A 353 10.46 -7.83 -13.76
C SER A 353 10.95 -7.04 -14.98
N VAL A 354 10.72 -5.71 -15.00
CA VAL A 354 11.20 -4.83 -16.07
C VAL A 354 12.73 -4.86 -16.17
N ARG A 355 13.42 -4.77 -15.02
CA ARG A 355 14.89 -4.80 -14.98
C ARG A 355 15.45 -6.13 -15.46
N ARG A 356 14.80 -7.26 -15.14
CA ARG A 356 15.20 -8.59 -15.58
C ARG A 356 15.05 -8.75 -17.10
N VAL A 357 13.92 -8.33 -17.68
CA VAL A 357 13.75 -8.32 -19.15
C VAL A 357 14.83 -7.49 -19.83
N GLN A 358 15.14 -6.31 -19.28
CA GLN A 358 16.19 -5.44 -19.81
C GLN A 358 17.56 -6.14 -19.81
N ALA A 359 17.93 -6.77 -18.69
CA ALA A 359 19.18 -7.53 -18.57
C ALA A 359 19.23 -8.72 -19.55
N GLU A 360 18.14 -9.47 -19.70
CA GLU A 360 18.05 -10.60 -20.63
C GLU A 360 18.18 -10.16 -22.10
N LEU A 361 17.54 -9.06 -22.50
CA LEU A 361 17.67 -8.49 -23.85
C LEU A 361 19.10 -8.03 -24.14
N GLN A 362 19.77 -7.44 -23.14
CA GLN A 362 21.17 -7.04 -23.24
C GLN A 362 22.11 -8.26 -23.33
N HIS A 363 21.84 -9.31 -22.56
CA HIS A 363 22.58 -10.57 -22.65
C HIS A 363 22.43 -11.20 -24.05
N CYS A 364 21.23 -11.22 -24.61
CA CYS A 364 20.98 -11.70 -25.97
C CYS A 364 21.78 -10.93 -27.02
N TRP A 365 21.99 -9.61 -26.84
CA TRP A 365 22.89 -8.84 -27.69
C TRP A 365 24.32 -9.33 -27.64
N ALA A 366 24.83 -9.54 -26.43
CA ALA A 366 26.22 -9.94 -26.22
C ALA A 366 26.47 -11.28 -26.91
N LEU A 367 25.55 -12.23 -26.76
CA LEU A 367 25.60 -13.53 -27.43
C LEU A 367 25.58 -13.41 -28.96
N GLN A 368 24.71 -12.57 -29.52
CA GLN A 368 24.64 -12.34 -30.97
C GLN A 368 25.89 -11.60 -31.50
N MET A 369 26.44 -10.66 -30.71
CA MET A 369 27.62 -9.86 -31.06
C MET A 369 28.88 -10.72 -31.16
N GLN A 370 29.05 -11.68 -30.24
CA GLN A 370 30.16 -12.64 -30.27
C GLN A 370 30.19 -13.48 -31.55
N ARG A 371 29.05 -13.60 -32.26
CA ARG A 371 28.91 -14.37 -33.50
C ARG A 371 28.94 -13.54 -34.78
N LYS A 372 29.18 -12.21 -34.71
CA LYS A 372 29.18 -11.33 -35.89
C LYS A 372 30.13 -11.74 -37.03
N HIS A 373 31.12 -12.59 -36.75
CA HIS A 373 32.05 -13.11 -37.74
C HIS A 373 31.49 -14.29 -38.58
N LEU A 374 30.28 -14.78 -38.29
CA LEU A 374 29.60 -15.84 -39.06
C LEU A 374 28.68 -15.22 -40.12
N LYS A 375 28.48 -15.93 -41.26
CA LYS A 375 27.67 -15.44 -42.39
C LYS A 375 26.26 -15.07 -41.92
N SER A 376 25.90 -13.78 -42.08
CA SER A 376 24.59 -13.24 -41.74
C SER A 376 23.52 -13.78 -42.68
N ASN A 377 22.43 -14.30 -42.11
CA ASN A 377 21.25 -14.74 -42.85
C ASN A 377 20.11 -13.70 -42.73
N GLN A 378 19.06 -13.83 -43.55
CA GLN A 378 17.92 -12.90 -43.53
C GLN A 378 17.10 -12.98 -42.23
N THR A 379 17.10 -14.14 -41.54
CA THR A 379 16.42 -14.30 -40.23
C THR A 379 17.12 -13.52 -39.11
N ASP A 380 18.43 -13.32 -39.20
CA ASP A 380 19.18 -12.54 -38.24
C ASP A 380 18.71 -11.08 -38.29
N ALA A 381 18.51 -10.52 -39.49
CA ALA A 381 18.00 -9.15 -39.64
C ALA A 381 16.64 -8.95 -38.93
N VAL A 382 15.75 -9.95 -38.99
CA VAL A 382 14.47 -9.93 -38.28
C VAL A 382 14.68 -10.00 -36.76
N LYS A 383 15.56 -10.89 -36.26
CA LYS A 383 15.93 -10.97 -34.84
C LYS A 383 16.48 -9.63 -34.34
N TRP A 384 17.41 -9.03 -35.08
CA TRP A 384 18.02 -7.73 -34.74
C TRP A 384 16.97 -6.63 -34.67
N ARG A 385 16.07 -6.56 -35.66
CA ARG A 385 15.02 -5.53 -35.70
C ARG A 385 14.02 -5.68 -34.55
N LEU A 386 13.53 -6.90 -34.31
CA LEU A 386 12.59 -7.17 -33.22
C LEU A 386 13.23 -6.82 -31.87
N ARG A 387 14.48 -7.23 -31.65
CA ARG A 387 15.17 -6.94 -30.40
C ARG A 387 15.42 -5.44 -30.19
N ASN A 388 15.84 -4.72 -31.23
CA ASN A 388 16.02 -3.27 -31.12
C ASN A 388 14.70 -2.59 -30.73
N HIS A 389 13.56 -3.06 -31.25
CA HIS A 389 12.25 -2.57 -30.82
C HIS A 389 11.98 -2.90 -29.35
N MET A 390 12.12 -4.16 -28.96
CA MET A 390 11.89 -4.62 -27.59
C MET A 390 12.75 -3.85 -26.58
N ALA A 391 14.05 -3.73 -26.85
CA ALA A 391 14.99 -2.99 -26.02
C ALA A 391 14.63 -1.51 -25.95
N PHE A 392 14.34 -0.85 -27.07
CA PHE A 392 13.91 0.54 -27.09
C PHE A 392 12.68 0.77 -26.18
N LEU A 393 11.67 -0.08 -26.28
CA LEU A 393 10.44 0.07 -25.50
C LEU A 393 10.69 -0.18 -24.00
N VAL A 394 11.43 -1.23 -23.65
CA VAL A 394 11.76 -1.57 -22.26
C VAL A 394 12.67 -0.51 -21.63
N ASP A 395 13.67 0.00 -22.37
CA ASP A 395 14.58 1.05 -21.89
C ASP A 395 13.83 2.37 -21.63
N ASN A 396 12.91 2.75 -22.52
CA ASN A 396 12.09 3.95 -22.32
C ASN A 396 11.08 3.79 -21.17
N LEU A 397 10.48 2.61 -21.02
CA LEU A 397 9.60 2.30 -19.89
C LEU A 397 10.38 2.39 -18.57
N GLN A 398 11.56 1.78 -18.51
CA GLN A 398 12.40 1.79 -17.33
C GLN A 398 12.85 3.21 -16.98
N TYR A 399 13.23 4.02 -17.98
CA TYR A 399 13.60 5.42 -17.77
C TYR A 399 12.44 6.26 -17.23
N TYR A 400 11.24 6.11 -17.81
CA TYR A 400 10.03 6.79 -17.32
C TYR A 400 9.75 6.44 -15.86
N LEU A 401 9.76 5.13 -15.53
CA LEU A 401 9.52 4.67 -14.18
C LEU A 401 10.55 5.25 -13.21
N GLN A 402 11.84 5.21 -13.54
CA GLN A 402 12.87 5.70 -12.63
C GLN A 402 12.89 7.22 -12.49
N VAL A 403 12.93 7.96 -13.59
CA VAL A 403 13.21 9.40 -13.55
C VAL A 403 11.93 10.21 -13.32
N ASP A 404 10.89 9.94 -14.10
CA ASP A 404 9.68 10.77 -14.05
C ASP A 404 8.76 10.41 -12.88
N VAL A 405 8.74 9.13 -12.50
CA VAL A 405 7.89 8.65 -11.41
C VAL A 405 8.67 8.56 -10.10
N LEU A 406 9.65 7.65 -10.00
CA LEU A 406 10.29 7.36 -8.72
C LEU A 406 11.08 8.56 -8.15
N GLU A 407 12.00 9.15 -8.91
CA GLU A 407 12.82 10.27 -8.42
C GLU A 407 12.00 11.54 -8.16
N SER A 408 11.05 11.85 -9.04
CA SER A 408 10.14 13.00 -8.88
C SER A 408 9.29 12.87 -7.62
N GLN A 409 8.58 11.74 -7.48
CA GLN A 409 7.69 11.51 -6.34
C GLN A 409 8.48 11.42 -5.03
N PHE A 410 9.66 10.81 -5.04
CA PHE A 410 10.49 10.71 -3.82
C PHE A 410 11.04 12.07 -3.39
N SER A 411 11.44 12.92 -4.35
CA SER A 411 11.87 14.29 -4.06
C SER A 411 10.75 15.12 -3.43
N GLN A 412 9.51 14.97 -3.92
CA GLN A 412 8.34 15.64 -3.33
C GLN A 412 8.08 15.16 -1.90
N LEU A 413 8.16 13.84 -1.65
CA LEU A 413 8.02 13.27 -0.30
C LEU A 413 9.06 13.85 0.67
N LEU A 414 10.35 13.83 0.29
CA LEU A 414 11.43 14.38 1.11
C LEU A 414 11.23 15.87 1.39
N HIS A 415 10.77 16.65 0.40
CA HIS A 415 10.48 18.06 0.60
C HIS A 415 9.37 18.27 1.64
N GLN A 416 8.25 17.52 1.53
CA GLN A 416 7.13 17.62 2.46
C GLN A 416 7.51 17.24 3.89
N ILE A 417 8.28 16.15 4.06
CA ILE A 417 8.76 15.69 5.37
C ILE A 417 9.64 16.76 6.03
N ASN A 418 10.52 17.40 5.26
CA ASN A 418 11.41 18.44 5.77
C ASN A 418 10.70 19.79 6.03
N SER A 419 9.56 20.05 5.37
CA SER A 419 8.81 21.30 5.52
C SER A 419 7.75 21.28 6.63
N THR A 420 7.46 20.12 7.22
CA THR A 420 6.46 19.96 8.27
C THR A 420 7.09 19.59 9.61
N ARG A 421 6.39 19.87 10.71
CA ARG A 421 6.69 19.35 12.06
C ARG A 421 5.53 18.56 12.64
N ASP A 422 4.61 18.11 11.79
CA ASP A 422 3.44 17.32 12.16
C ASP A 422 3.57 15.90 11.59
N PHE A 423 3.55 14.90 12.46
CA PHE A 423 3.64 13.50 12.06
C PHE A 423 2.49 13.05 11.15
N GLU A 424 1.26 13.53 11.36
CA GLU A 424 0.13 13.14 10.51
C GLU A 424 0.31 13.67 9.08
N SER A 425 0.96 14.84 8.93
CA SER A 425 1.34 15.37 7.62
C SER A 425 2.38 14.50 6.92
N ILE A 426 3.35 13.93 7.67
CA ILE A 426 4.29 12.94 7.12
C ILE A 426 3.55 11.69 6.65
N ARG A 427 2.65 11.15 7.49
CA ARG A 427 1.87 9.95 7.15
C ARG A 427 1.07 10.16 5.88
N LEU A 428 0.35 11.28 5.79
CA LEU A 428 -0.45 11.63 4.63
C LEU A 428 0.41 11.83 3.37
N ALA A 429 1.55 12.51 3.49
CA ALA A 429 2.48 12.70 2.37
C ALA A 429 3.03 11.36 1.87
N HIS A 430 3.35 10.44 2.78
CA HIS A 430 3.80 9.09 2.45
C HIS A 430 2.70 8.24 1.78
N ASP A 431 1.46 8.29 2.30
CA ASP A 431 0.32 7.59 1.69
C ASP A 431 0.03 8.11 0.27
N HIS A 432 0.10 9.43 0.08
CA HIS A 432 -0.03 10.05 -1.23
C HIS A 432 1.12 9.65 -2.17
N PHE A 433 2.36 9.66 -1.68
CA PHE A 433 3.53 9.19 -2.42
C PHE A 433 3.33 7.76 -2.95
N LEU A 434 2.98 6.82 -2.07
CA LEU A 434 2.84 5.41 -2.43
C LEU A 434 1.65 5.16 -3.36
N SER A 435 0.55 5.87 -3.16
CA SER A 435 -0.62 5.81 -4.05
C SER A 435 -0.27 6.33 -5.46
N ASN A 436 0.47 7.44 -5.54
CA ASN A 436 0.95 7.96 -6.81
C ASN A 436 1.95 7.01 -7.46
N LEU A 437 2.85 6.37 -6.72
CA LEU A 437 3.76 5.37 -7.27
C LEU A 437 3.00 4.23 -7.95
N LEU A 438 1.98 3.67 -7.29
CA LEU A 438 1.17 2.59 -7.85
C LEU A 438 0.38 3.04 -9.10
N ALA A 439 -0.20 4.24 -9.05
CA ALA A 439 -0.97 4.81 -10.16
C ALA A 439 -0.09 5.16 -11.37
N GLN A 440 1.00 5.90 -11.17
CA GLN A 440 1.89 6.39 -12.22
C GLN A 440 2.78 5.29 -12.79
N SER A 441 3.05 4.21 -12.04
CA SER A 441 3.70 3.00 -12.57
C SER A 441 2.76 2.14 -13.42
N PHE A 442 1.51 2.57 -13.60
CA PHE A 442 0.43 1.90 -14.34
C PHE A 442 -0.03 0.56 -13.77
N ILE A 443 0.34 0.24 -12.53
CA ILE A 443 -0.02 -1.01 -11.85
C ILE A 443 -1.54 -1.05 -11.61
N LEU A 444 -2.15 0.09 -11.26
CA LEU A 444 -3.59 0.19 -11.03
C LEU A 444 -4.42 0.21 -12.32
N LEU A 445 -3.79 0.39 -13.50
CA LEU A 445 -4.48 0.49 -14.78
C LEU A 445 -4.45 -0.85 -15.51
N LYS A 446 -5.36 -1.76 -15.14
CA LYS A 446 -5.44 -3.14 -15.66
C LYS A 446 -5.14 -3.31 -17.16
N PRO A 447 -5.76 -2.55 -18.10
CA PRO A 447 -5.48 -2.75 -19.52
C PRO A 447 -4.04 -2.43 -19.91
N VAL A 448 -3.45 -1.40 -19.29
CA VAL A 448 -2.06 -1.00 -19.51
C VAL A 448 -1.14 -2.01 -18.84
N PHE A 449 -1.39 -2.36 -17.57
CA PHE A 449 -0.61 -3.33 -16.82
C PHE A 449 -0.56 -4.70 -17.52
N HIS A 450 -1.71 -5.22 -17.95
CA HIS A 450 -1.79 -6.48 -18.71
C HIS A 450 -1.01 -6.39 -20.03
N CYS A 451 -1.18 -5.30 -20.79
CA CYS A 451 -0.45 -5.11 -22.04
C CYS A 451 1.07 -5.03 -21.82
N LEU A 452 1.53 -4.37 -20.75
CA LEU A 452 2.94 -4.27 -20.40
C LEU A 452 3.51 -5.62 -19.96
N ASN A 453 2.82 -6.38 -19.11
CA ASN A 453 3.27 -7.71 -18.72
C ASN A 453 3.35 -8.67 -19.91
N GLU A 454 2.35 -8.67 -20.79
CA GLU A 454 2.39 -9.46 -22.02
C GLU A 454 3.58 -9.08 -22.92
N ILE A 455 3.92 -7.79 -23.00
CA ILE A 455 5.13 -7.32 -23.67
C ILE A 455 6.40 -7.89 -23.02
N LEU A 456 6.49 -7.86 -21.69
CA LEU A 456 7.63 -8.41 -20.94
C LEU A 456 7.75 -9.93 -21.18
N ASP A 457 6.64 -10.66 -21.21
CA ASP A 457 6.60 -12.11 -21.47
C ASP A 457 7.00 -12.47 -22.92
N LEU A 458 6.59 -11.66 -23.89
CA LEU A 458 7.03 -11.78 -25.28
C LEU A 458 8.54 -11.52 -25.41
N CYS A 459 9.08 -10.55 -24.66
CA CYS A 459 10.52 -10.31 -24.59
C CYS A 459 11.26 -11.50 -23.97
N HIS A 460 10.76 -12.07 -22.88
CA HIS A 460 11.34 -13.28 -22.27
C HIS A 460 11.34 -14.47 -23.25
N SER A 461 10.22 -14.69 -23.93
CA SER A 461 10.09 -15.75 -24.93
C SER A 461 11.07 -15.56 -26.09
N PHE A 462 11.26 -14.32 -26.55
CA PHE A 462 12.28 -13.97 -27.53
C PHE A 462 13.69 -14.25 -27.02
N CYS A 463 14.03 -13.83 -25.79
CA CYS A 463 15.34 -14.07 -25.18
C CYS A 463 15.64 -15.57 -25.06
N SER A 464 14.64 -16.37 -24.67
CA SER A 464 14.74 -17.83 -24.61
C SER A 464 15.01 -18.44 -25.98
N LEU A 465 14.24 -18.04 -27.01
CA LEU A 465 14.42 -18.50 -28.39
C LEU A 465 15.83 -18.20 -28.93
N VAL A 466 16.33 -16.98 -28.70
CA VAL A 466 17.67 -16.56 -29.14
C VAL A 466 18.78 -17.32 -28.39
N SER A 467 18.61 -17.53 -27.09
CA SER A 467 19.61 -18.20 -26.26
C SER A 467 19.72 -19.69 -26.59
N GLN A 468 18.59 -20.35 -26.91
CA GLN A 468 18.57 -21.75 -27.34
C GLN A 468 19.08 -21.94 -28.77
N ASN A 469 18.83 -20.97 -29.65
CA ASN A 469 19.19 -21.05 -31.07
C ASN A 469 20.17 -19.94 -31.46
N LEU A 470 21.43 -20.13 -31.05
CA LEU A 470 22.52 -19.23 -31.39
C LEU A 470 22.88 -19.27 -32.90
N GLY A 471 22.48 -20.32 -33.63
CA GLY A 471 22.70 -20.50 -35.07
C GLY A 471 21.52 -20.06 -35.96
N PRO A 472 21.53 -20.42 -37.26
CA PRO A 472 20.37 -20.28 -38.14
C PRO A 472 19.17 -20.97 -37.51
N LEU A 473 18.00 -20.32 -37.55
CA LEU A 473 16.78 -20.93 -37.04
C LEU A 473 16.39 -22.10 -37.94
N ASP A 474 15.97 -23.19 -37.31
CA ASP A 474 15.20 -24.24 -37.98
C ASP A 474 13.79 -23.71 -38.33
N GLU A 475 13.04 -24.48 -39.11
CA GLU A 475 11.70 -24.09 -39.55
C GLU A 475 10.76 -23.79 -38.37
N ARG A 476 10.92 -24.52 -37.25
CA ARG A 476 10.17 -24.30 -36.01
C ARG A 476 10.58 -23.00 -35.32
N GLY A 477 11.87 -22.72 -35.20
CA GLY A 477 12.38 -21.48 -34.64
C GLY A 477 11.97 -20.26 -35.47
N ALA A 478 11.93 -20.39 -36.80
CA ALA A 478 11.44 -19.34 -37.70
C ALA A 478 9.93 -19.10 -37.54
N ALA A 479 9.12 -20.14 -37.38
CA ALA A 479 7.69 -20.02 -37.08
C ALA A 479 7.45 -19.35 -35.72
N GLN A 480 8.20 -19.74 -34.68
CA GLN A 480 8.14 -19.10 -33.36
C GLN A 480 8.54 -17.63 -33.42
N LEU A 481 9.61 -17.28 -34.16
CA LEU A 481 10.01 -15.89 -34.36
C LEU A 481 8.90 -15.07 -35.03
N SER A 482 8.21 -15.63 -36.04
CA SER A 482 7.09 -14.97 -36.71
C SER A 482 5.91 -14.70 -35.77
N ILE A 483 5.59 -15.65 -34.88
CA ILE A 483 4.57 -15.49 -33.84
C ILE A 483 4.96 -14.36 -32.88
N LEU A 484 6.21 -14.33 -32.42
CA LEU A 484 6.72 -13.29 -31.51
C LEU A 484 6.69 -11.90 -32.16
N VAL A 485 7.08 -11.78 -33.42
CA VAL A 485 7.02 -10.52 -34.18
C VAL A 485 5.58 -9.99 -34.24
N LYS A 486 4.62 -10.85 -34.60
CA LYS A 486 3.21 -10.47 -34.70
C LYS A 486 2.62 -10.12 -33.32
N GLY A 487 2.91 -10.93 -32.30
CA GLY A 487 2.48 -10.70 -30.93
C GLY A 487 2.99 -9.37 -30.40
N PHE A 488 4.30 -9.13 -30.51
CA PHE A 488 4.91 -7.90 -30.04
C PHE A 488 4.39 -6.66 -30.79
N SER A 489 4.24 -6.74 -32.11
CA SER A 489 3.66 -5.65 -32.90
C SER A 489 2.22 -5.35 -32.49
N ARG A 490 1.41 -6.38 -32.22
CA ARG A 490 0.03 -6.22 -31.75
C ARG A 490 -0.01 -5.52 -30.39
N GLN A 491 0.80 -5.96 -29.43
CA GLN A 491 0.80 -5.38 -28.08
C GLN A 491 1.38 -3.97 -28.06
N SER A 492 2.46 -3.72 -28.78
CA SER A 492 3.01 -2.36 -28.96
C SER A 492 1.94 -1.41 -29.53
N SER A 493 1.26 -1.82 -30.61
CA SER A 493 0.16 -1.04 -31.19
C SER A 493 -1.03 -0.85 -30.23
N LEU A 494 -1.37 -1.86 -29.41
CA LEU A 494 -2.41 -1.76 -28.40
C LEU A 494 -2.03 -0.74 -27.32
N LEU A 495 -0.82 -0.82 -26.79
CA LEU A 495 -0.28 0.12 -25.81
C LEU A 495 -0.36 1.56 -26.34
N PHE A 496 0.12 1.81 -27.56
CA PHE A 496 0.04 3.13 -28.17
C PHE A 496 -1.40 3.64 -28.35
N LYS A 497 -2.34 2.77 -28.73
CA LYS A 497 -3.76 3.13 -28.84
C LYS A 497 -4.36 3.50 -27.48
N ILE A 498 -4.05 2.73 -26.43
CA ILE A 498 -4.50 3.01 -25.07
C ILE A 498 -3.94 4.36 -24.60
N LEU A 499 -2.62 4.55 -24.71
CA LEU A 499 -1.94 5.79 -24.33
C LEU A 499 -2.47 7.01 -25.09
N SER A 500 -2.71 6.88 -26.39
CA SER A 500 -3.24 7.97 -27.24
C SER A 500 -4.71 8.29 -26.93
N SER A 501 -5.53 7.29 -26.64
CA SER A 501 -6.92 7.47 -26.22
C SER A 501 -7.00 8.24 -24.90
N VAL A 502 -6.10 7.94 -23.96
CA VAL A 502 -6.06 8.62 -22.66
C VAL A 502 -5.61 10.08 -22.80
N ARG A 503 -4.65 10.38 -23.68
CA ARG A 503 -4.21 11.75 -23.98
C ARG A 503 -5.37 12.64 -24.46
N ASN A 504 -6.24 12.11 -25.31
CA ASN A 504 -7.34 12.88 -25.91
C ASN A 504 -8.43 13.29 -24.90
N HIS A 505 -8.50 12.63 -23.74
CA HIS A 505 -9.54 12.88 -22.74
C HIS A 505 -9.06 13.72 -21.54
N GLN A 506 -7.82 14.23 -21.52
CA GLN A 506 -7.24 14.99 -20.40
C GLN A 506 -7.26 14.27 -19.03
N ILE A 507 -7.45 12.95 -18.99
CA ILE A 507 -7.73 12.21 -17.74
C ILE A 507 -6.47 12.03 -16.88
N ASN A 508 -5.26 12.06 -17.46
CA ASN A 508 -4.03 11.87 -16.69
C ASN A 508 -2.78 12.44 -17.41
N SER A 509 -2.10 13.40 -16.79
CA SER A 509 -0.87 14.02 -17.30
C SER A 509 0.29 13.02 -17.40
N ASP A 510 0.31 12.01 -16.53
CA ASP A 510 1.44 11.09 -16.39
C ASP A 510 1.49 10.07 -17.54
N LEU A 511 0.31 9.63 -18.02
CA LEU A 511 0.17 8.78 -19.21
C LEU A 511 0.61 9.50 -20.49
N ALA A 512 0.36 10.81 -20.56
CA ALA A 512 0.81 11.62 -21.68
C ALA A 512 2.35 11.75 -21.71
N GLN A 513 2.99 11.78 -20.55
CA GLN A 513 4.46 11.88 -20.45
C GLN A 513 5.16 10.60 -20.93
N LEU A 514 4.67 9.41 -20.54
CA LEU A 514 5.19 8.15 -21.11
C LEU A 514 5.00 8.12 -22.62
N LEU A 515 3.83 8.50 -23.12
CA LEU A 515 3.56 8.53 -24.56
C LEU A 515 4.50 9.48 -25.31
N LEU A 516 4.77 10.67 -24.75
CA LEU A 516 5.71 11.63 -25.32
C LEU A 516 7.13 11.06 -25.41
N ARG A 517 7.55 10.22 -24.46
CA ARG A 517 8.87 9.55 -24.52
C ARG A 517 8.90 8.43 -25.55
N LEU A 518 7.89 7.56 -25.53
CA LEU A 518 7.77 6.46 -26.49
C LEU A 518 7.65 6.96 -27.93
N ASP A 519 7.05 8.14 -28.14
CA ASP A 519 6.84 8.75 -29.46
C ASP A 519 7.55 10.10 -29.61
N TYR A 520 8.69 10.31 -28.95
CA TYR A 520 9.43 11.59 -28.96
C TYR A 520 9.76 12.08 -30.39
N ASN A 521 10.02 11.15 -31.32
CA ASN A 521 10.30 11.46 -32.73
C ASN A 521 9.05 11.39 -33.65
N LYS A 522 7.83 11.26 -33.09
CA LYS A 522 6.57 10.99 -33.83
C LYS A 522 6.61 9.76 -34.75
N TYR A 523 7.61 8.90 -34.59
CA TYR A 523 7.88 7.78 -35.47
C TYR A 523 6.75 6.74 -35.41
N TYR A 524 6.20 6.48 -34.22
CA TYR A 524 5.12 5.53 -34.02
C TYR A 524 3.77 6.11 -34.43
N THR A 525 3.54 7.41 -34.20
CA THR A 525 2.35 8.11 -34.71
C THR A 525 2.31 8.13 -36.24
N GLN A 526 3.47 8.29 -36.91
CA GLN A 526 3.56 8.29 -38.38
C GLN A 526 3.49 6.87 -38.98
N ALA A 527 3.93 5.84 -38.26
CA ALA A 527 3.95 4.44 -38.73
C ALA A 527 2.80 3.58 -38.18
N GLY A 528 1.74 4.20 -37.62
CA GLY A 528 0.56 3.49 -37.13
C GLY A 528 0.82 2.52 -35.96
N GLY A 529 1.85 2.78 -35.14
CA GLY A 529 2.23 1.94 -34.01
C GLY A 529 3.15 0.75 -34.37
N THR A 530 3.79 0.76 -35.54
CA THR A 530 4.72 -0.30 -35.98
C THR A 530 6.10 0.27 -36.33
N LEU A 531 7.19 -0.38 -35.89
CA LEU A 531 8.54 -0.01 -36.35
C LEU A 531 8.75 -0.55 -37.77
N GLY A 532 8.55 0.32 -38.76
CA GLY A 532 8.81 0.02 -40.17
C GLY A 532 7.73 -0.86 -40.78
N SER A 533 7.23 -0.45 -41.95
CA SER A 533 6.31 -1.26 -42.75
C SER A 533 6.88 -2.68 -42.92
N PHE A 534 6.08 -3.69 -42.54
CA PHE A 534 6.35 -5.11 -42.77
C PHE A 534 6.23 -5.41 -44.27
N GLY A 535 7.16 -4.90 -45.08
CA GLY A 535 7.38 -5.37 -46.43
C GLY A 535 8.19 -6.66 -46.35
N MET A 536 7.56 -7.78 -46.71
CA MET A 536 8.26 -9.02 -47.05
C MET A 536 9.27 -8.79 -48.17
#